data_AF-A0A6L6F345-F1
#
_entry.id   AF-A0A6L6F345-F1
#
_cell.length_a   1.000
_cell.length_b   1.000
_cell.length_c   1.000
_cell.angle_alpha   90.00
_cell.angle_beta   90.00
_cell.angle_gamma   90.00
#
_symmetry.space_group_name_H-M   'P 1'
#
loop_
_entity.id
_entity.type
_entity.pdbx_description
1 polymer ?
#
loop_
_entity_poly.entity_id
_entity_poly.type
_entity_poly.pdbx_seq_one_letter_code
_entity_poly.pdbx_strand_id
1 'polypeptide(L)'
;MRVSSRVVILLAIFAALVSYTKFNFCVQSGWQTPGQYVHACYSDISALYGDRSLDKGVWAYSSGADSVEYPVVQGTIMWLTAKVIPRGLSNYFYGSAILLALLF
;
A
#
# COMPACT_ATOMS: atom_id res chain seq x y z
N MET A 1 7.27 35.13 -4.58
CA MET A 1 7.32 34.31 -5.81
C MET A 1 5.99 33.60 -5.97
N ARG A 2 5.25 33.79 -7.07
CA ARG A 2 4.00 33.05 -7.30
C ARG A 2 4.34 31.73 -7.99
N VAL A 3 4.10 30.61 -7.32
CA VAL A 3 4.25 29.28 -7.95
C VAL A 3 3.09 29.09 -8.93
N SER A 4 3.42 28.87 -10.21
CA SER A 4 2.40 28.59 -11.23
C SER A 4 1.89 27.16 -11.08
N SER A 5 0.59 26.93 -11.34
CA SER A 5 0.00 25.59 -11.34
C SER A 5 0.76 24.61 -12.26
N ARG A 6 1.38 25.09 -13.34
CA ARG A 6 2.24 24.27 -14.21
C ARG A 6 3.43 23.67 -13.46
N VAL A 7 4.06 24.45 -12.57
CA VAL A 7 5.19 23.99 -11.76
C VAL A 7 4.74 22.93 -10.76
N VAL A 8 3.57 23.12 -10.14
CA VAL A 8 2.99 22.14 -9.20
C VAL A 8 2.68 20.82 -9.91
N ILE A 9 2.06 20.87 -11.09
CA ILE A 9 1.74 19.67 -11.88
C ILE A 9 3.02 18.92 -12.28
N LEU A 10 4.05 19.64 -12.74
CA LEU A 10 5.33 19.03 -13.11
C LEU A 10 6.00 18.33 -11.91
N LEU A 11 5.99 18.97 -10.74
CA LEU A 11 6.53 18.38 -9.52
C LEU A 11 5.73 17.16 -9.06
N ALA A 12 4.39 17.20 -9.18
CA ALA A 12 3.53 16.07 -8.84
C ALA A 12 3.81 14.86 -9.75
N ILE A 13 3.91 15.07 -11.07
CA ILE A 13 4.26 14.00 -12.02
C ILE A 13 5.65 13.45 -11.72
N PHE A 14 6.63 14.32 -11.48
CA PHE A 14 7.98 13.90 -11.14
C PHE A 14 8.01 13.05 -9.86
N ALA A 15 7.34 13.49 -8.79
CA ALA A 15 7.25 12.73 -7.55
C ALA A 15 6.55 11.37 -7.75
N ALA A 16 5.50 11.31 -8.58
CA ALA A 16 4.81 10.07 -8.91
C ALA A 16 5.72 9.08 -9.66
N LEU A 17 6.51 9.56 -10.63
CA LEU A 17 7.48 8.73 -11.37
C LEU A 17 8.60 8.18 -10.47
N VAL A 18 9.11 9.01 -9.56
CA VAL A 18 10.12 8.58 -8.58
C VAL A 18 9.54 7.51 -7.65
N SER A 19 8.32 7.72 -7.15
CA SER A 19 7.61 6.74 -6.31
C SER A 19 7.43 5.41 -7.03
N TYR A 20 6.90 5.44 -8.27
CA TYR A 20 6.71 4.25 -9.09
C TYR A 20 8.02 3.46 -9.28
N THR A 21 9.09 4.16 -9.66
CA THR A 21 10.41 3.53 -9.90
C THR A 21 10.96 2.89 -8.63
N LYS A 22 10.79 3.55 -7.48
CA LYS A 22 11.24 3.03 -6.17
C LYS A 22 10.53 1.72 -5.81
N PHE A 23 9.20 1.66 -5.97
CA PHE A 23 8.43 0.47 -5.59
C PHE A 23 8.52 -0.68 -6.60
N ASN A 24 8.93 -0.42 -7.84
CA ASN A 24 8.99 -1.42 -8.91
C ASN A 24 9.82 -2.67 -8.54
N PHE A 25 10.96 -2.51 -7.86
CA PHE A 25 11.76 -3.64 -7.39
C PHE A 25 10.97 -4.55 -6.43
N CYS A 26 10.30 -3.95 -5.44
CA CYS A 26 9.53 -4.71 -4.45
C CYS A 26 8.32 -5.41 -5.06
N VAL A 27 7.65 -4.79 -6.04
CA VAL A 27 6.52 -5.43 -6.73
C VAL A 27 6.98 -6.70 -7.46
N GLN A 28 8.12 -6.66 -8.12
CA GLN A 28 8.65 -7.79 -8.88
C GLN A 28 9.23 -8.89 -7.98
N SER A 29 9.81 -8.50 -6.84
CA SER A 29 10.42 -9.43 -5.88
C SER A 29 9.46 -9.93 -4.81
N GLY A 30 8.22 -9.42 -4.75
CA GLY A 30 7.23 -9.84 -3.75
C GLY A 30 7.55 -9.35 -2.33
N TRP A 31 8.14 -8.16 -2.20
CA TRP A 31 8.51 -7.53 -0.91
C TRP A 31 9.31 -8.44 0.04
N GLN A 32 10.17 -9.30 -0.50
CA GLN A 32 10.92 -10.24 0.32
C GLN A 32 12.02 -9.55 1.14
N THR A 33 12.24 -10.04 2.36
CA THR A 33 13.35 -9.62 3.23
C THR A 33 14.64 -10.33 2.80
N PRO A 34 15.81 -9.64 2.79
CA PRO A 34 16.06 -8.26 3.21
C PRO A 34 15.84 -7.20 2.12
N GLY A 35 15.51 -7.62 0.89
CA GLY A 35 15.45 -6.77 -0.30
C GLY A 35 14.56 -5.53 -0.12
N GLN A 36 13.38 -5.68 0.48
CA GLN A 36 12.47 -4.56 0.73
C GLN A 36 13.07 -3.43 1.59
N TYR A 37 13.97 -3.77 2.51
CA TYR A 37 14.66 -2.80 3.37
C TYR A 37 15.89 -2.21 2.68
N VAL A 38 16.68 -3.05 2.00
CA VAL A 38 17.87 -2.61 1.25
C VAL A 38 17.50 -1.64 0.12
N HIS A 39 16.39 -1.89 -0.58
CA HIS A 39 15.90 -1.04 -1.66
C HIS A 39 14.88 0.03 -1.20
N ALA A 40 14.70 0.21 0.11
CA ALA A 40 13.81 1.23 0.70
C ALA A 40 12.38 1.26 0.12
N CYS A 41 11.85 0.08 -0.20
CA CYS A 41 10.54 -0.10 -0.83
C CYS A 41 9.54 -0.88 0.04
N TYR A 42 9.84 -1.05 1.33
CA TYR A 42 8.89 -1.51 2.35
C TYR A 42 7.58 -0.69 2.33
N SER A 43 6.46 -1.38 2.52
CA SER A 43 5.14 -0.78 2.65
C SER A 43 4.27 -1.62 3.58
N ASP A 44 3.60 -0.94 4.52
CA ASP A 44 2.62 -1.57 5.42
C ASP A 44 1.46 -2.23 4.65
N ILE A 45 1.12 -1.70 3.45
CA ILE A 45 0.07 -2.29 2.60
C ILE A 45 0.42 -3.73 2.23
N SER A 46 1.65 -3.98 1.81
CA SER A 46 2.11 -5.33 1.45
C SER A 46 2.41 -6.17 2.69
N ALA A 47 3.01 -5.59 3.73
CA ALA A 47 3.38 -6.34 4.93
C ALA A 47 2.16 -6.88 5.69
N LEU A 48 1.20 -5.98 5.99
CA LEU A 48 0.03 -6.34 6.80
C LEU A 48 -0.98 -7.21 6.06
N TYR A 49 -0.93 -7.25 4.72
CA TYR A 49 -1.86 -8.05 3.92
C TYR A 49 -1.77 -9.55 4.29
N GLY A 50 -0.55 -10.08 4.41
CA GLY A 50 -0.32 -11.45 4.87
C GLY A 50 -0.25 -11.56 6.39
N ASP A 51 0.50 -10.66 7.04
CA ASP A 51 0.78 -10.76 8.48
C ASP A 51 -0.49 -10.68 9.34
N ARG A 52 -1.50 -9.92 8.89
CA ARG A 52 -2.79 -9.77 9.60
C ARG A 52 -3.89 -10.65 9.04
N SER A 53 -3.53 -11.65 8.23
CA SER A 53 -4.47 -12.60 7.59
C SER A 53 -5.59 -11.92 6.78
N LEU A 54 -5.33 -10.72 6.24
CA LEU A 54 -6.27 -10.00 5.39
C LEU A 54 -6.40 -10.70 4.03
N ASP A 55 -5.32 -11.32 3.56
CA ASP A 55 -5.27 -12.20 2.39
C ASP A 55 -6.22 -13.41 2.48
N LYS A 56 -6.49 -13.88 3.70
CA LYS A 56 -7.43 -14.95 4.03
C LYS A 56 -8.85 -14.44 4.30
N GLY A 57 -9.07 -13.13 4.27
CA GLY A 57 -10.36 -12.50 4.52
C GLY A 57 -10.81 -12.51 5.99
N VAL A 58 -9.89 -12.81 6.92
CA VAL A 58 -10.13 -12.81 8.37
C VAL A 58 -10.45 -11.40 8.83
N TRP A 59 -11.42 -11.25 9.75
CA TRP A 59 -11.78 -9.94 10.28
C TRP A 59 -10.60 -9.28 10.99
N ALA A 60 -10.41 -7.97 10.76
CA ALA A 60 -9.24 -7.21 11.22
C ALA A 60 -8.98 -7.30 12.73
N TYR A 61 -9.99 -7.61 13.55
CA TYR A 61 -9.90 -7.60 15.01
C TYR A 61 -10.28 -8.95 15.65
N SER A 62 -10.21 -10.07 14.91
CA SER A 62 -10.59 -11.40 15.44
C SER A 62 -9.41 -12.29 15.85
N SER A 63 -8.16 -11.85 15.67
CA SER A 63 -6.98 -12.73 15.70
C SER A 63 -6.06 -12.49 16.89
N GLY A 64 -6.55 -11.90 17.98
CA GLY A 64 -5.73 -11.63 19.16
C GLY A 64 -4.51 -10.78 18.82
N ALA A 65 -3.30 -11.29 19.08
CA ALA A 65 -2.03 -10.62 18.78
C ALA A 65 -1.77 -10.38 17.28
N ASP A 66 -2.38 -11.18 16.40
CA ASP A 66 -2.26 -11.04 14.94
C ASP A 66 -3.34 -10.10 14.36
N SER A 67 -4.14 -9.46 15.21
CA SER A 67 -5.10 -8.45 14.78
C SER A 67 -4.40 -7.20 14.27
N VAL A 68 -5.11 -6.43 13.44
CA VAL A 68 -4.68 -5.13 12.95
C VAL A 68 -4.56 -4.14 14.12
N GLU A 69 -3.40 -3.47 14.25
CA GLU A 69 -3.15 -2.54 15.37
C GLU A 69 -3.71 -1.12 15.17
N TYR A 70 -4.16 -0.80 13.96
CA TYR A 70 -4.65 0.52 13.59
C TYR A 70 -6.08 0.78 14.08
N PRO A 71 -6.54 2.05 14.15
CA PRO A 71 -7.89 2.41 14.58
C PRO A 71 -9.00 1.67 13.82
N VAL A 72 -10.13 1.43 14.48
CA VAL A 72 -11.24 0.59 14.00
C VAL A 72 -11.67 0.92 12.57
N VAL A 73 -11.81 2.21 12.25
CA VAL A 73 -12.21 2.65 10.89
C VAL A 73 -11.15 2.25 9.87
N GLN A 74 -9.87 2.44 10.16
CA GLN A 74 -8.78 2.08 9.26
C GLN A 74 -8.71 0.56 9.07
N GLY A 75 -8.75 -0.24 10.14
CA GLY A 75 -8.74 -1.69 10.02
C GLY A 75 -9.96 -2.25 9.29
N THR A 76 -11.13 -1.62 9.46
CA THR A 76 -12.33 -1.97 8.69
C THR A 76 -12.13 -1.72 7.20
N ILE A 77 -11.54 -0.58 6.82
CA ILE A 77 -11.22 -0.26 5.42
C ILE A 77 -10.21 -1.28 4.87
N MET A 78 -9.13 -1.57 5.61
CA MET A 78 -8.13 -2.57 5.20
C MET A 78 -8.74 -3.95 4.93
N TRP A 79 -9.63 -4.40 5.80
CA TRP A 79 -10.35 -5.66 5.61
C TRP A 79 -11.30 -5.64 4.42
N LEU A 80 -12.05 -4.55 4.26
CA LEU A 80 -13.02 -4.41 3.17
C LEU A 80 -12.31 -4.38 1.81
N THR A 81 -11.24 -3.60 1.69
CA THR A 81 -10.46 -3.51 0.45
C THR A 81 -9.77 -4.84 0.14
N ALA A 82 -9.26 -5.57 1.15
CA ALA A 82 -8.68 -6.90 0.96
C ALA A 82 -9.69 -7.93 0.44
N LYS A 83 -10.97 -7.78 0.78
CA LYS A 83 -12.05 -8.62 0.25
C LYS A 83 -12.47 -8.26 -1.18
N VAL A 84 -12.44 -6.98 -1.53
CA VAL A 84 -12.95 -6.48 -2.82
C VAL A 84 -11.89 -6.53 -3.91
N ILE A 85 -10.64 -6.20 -3.58
CA ILE A 85 -9.52 -6.21 -4.54
C ILE A 85 -9.19 -7.67 -4.91
N PRO A 86 -8.92 -8.00 -6.19
CA PRO A 86 -8.52 -9.34 -6.58
C PRO A 86 -7.35 -9.86 -5.74
N ARG A 87 -7.42 -11.14 -5.35
CA ARG A 87 -6.39 -11.76 -4.50
C ARG A 87 -5.00 -11.64 -5.12
N GLY A 88 -4.01 -11.49 -4.26
CA GLY A 88 -2.60 -11.43 -4.61
C GLY A 88 -1.95 -10.16 -4.07
N LEU A 89 -0.72 -10.29 -3.56
CA LEU A 89 0.00 -9.20 -2.91
C LEU A 89 0.14 -7.97 -3.81
N SER A 90 0.54 -8.17 -5.07
CA SER A 90 0.70 -7.09 -6.05
C SER A 90 -0.64 -6.43 -6.39
N ASN A 91 -1.72 -7.22 -6.54
CA ASN A 91 -3.05 -6.70 -6.81
C ASN A 91 -3.56 -5.84 -5.65
N TYR A 92 -3.39 -6.32 -4.41
CA TYR A 92 -3.77 -5.57 -3.21
C TYR A 92 -2.98 -4.27 -3.07
N PHE A 93 -1.67 -4.30 -3.35
CA PHE A 93 -0.83 -3.11 -3.35
C PHE A 93 -1.28 -2.09 -4.41
N TYR A 94 -1.44 -2.50 -5.66
CA TYR A 94 -1.86 -1.60 -6.74
C TYR A 94 -3.28 -1.07 -6.55
N GLY A 95 -4.22 -1.92 -6.13
CA GLY A 95 -5.58 -1.49 -5.82
C GLY A 95 -5.62 -0.46 -4.70
N SER A 96 -4.86 -0.69 -3.62
CA SER A 96 -4.73 0.29 -2.53
C SER A 96 -4.07 1.59 -2.98
N ALA A 97 -3.03 1.53 -3.83
CA ALA A 97 -2.38 2.70 -4.39
C ALA A 97 -3.33 3.54 -5.27
N ILE A 98 -4.19 2.90 -6.07
CA ILE A 98 -5.22 3.57 -6.86
C ILE A 98 -6.25 4.26 -5.96
N LEU A 99 -6.76 3.55 -4.94
CA LEU A 99 -7.72 4.14 -3.99
C LEU A 99 -7.14 5.35 -3.26
N LEU A 100 -5.86 5.29 -2.87
CA LEU A 100 -5.16 6.42 -2.26
C LEU A 100 -4.97 7.59 -3.24
N ALA A 101 -4.68 7.31 -4.51
CA ALA A 101 -4.54 8.35 -5.53
C ALA A 101 -5.88 9.07 -5.80
N LEU A 102 -7.02 8.41 -5.63
CA LEU A 102 -8.36 9.00 -5.81
C LEU A 102 -8.81 9.90 -4.65
N LEU A 103 -8.10 9.90 -3.52
CA LEU A 103 -8.42 10.74 -2.35
C LEU A 103 -7.91 12.19 -2.49
N PHE A 104 -7.16 12.51 -3.53
CA PHE A 104 -6.54 13.82 -3.78
C PHE A 104 -6.88 14.33 -5.17
#